data_AF-A0A7J2SAN4-F1
#
_entry.id   AF-A0A7J2SAN4-F1
#
_cell.length_a   1.000
_cell.length_b   1.000
_cell.length_c   1.000
_cell.angle_alpha   90.00
_cell.angle_beta   90.00
_cell.angle_gamma   90.00
#
_symmetry.space_group_name_H-M   'P 1'
#
loop_
_entity.id
_entity.type
_entity.pdbx_description
1 polymer ?
#
loop_
_entity_poly.entity_id
_entity_poly.type
_entity_poly.pdbx_seq_one_letter_code
_entity_poly.pdbx_strand_id
1 'polypeptide(L)'
;MLDLLVKLFEERKIFRRKRKDWKIKALAILIYFAGLSYRKTSKILRDFEKFSYEAVRQWYHKCKDLFIVKRKFRRAIAVDETKVKLENRQVYVWNAIDVDDGAILAVHVSITRTSLDALYFLKKILELCENKPLIIVDGAPWYRWALQRLGLQYKHETFGERNVIEGWYSLFKARVKRFWKRFPVNSSLESVKRWSVAWVCLYNLEVLT
;
A
#
# COMPACT_ATOMS: atom_id res chain seq x y z
N MET A 1 2.03 15.66 9.40
CA MET A 1 1.14 14.55 8.98
C MET A 1 -0.35 14.79 9.28
N LEU A 2 -0.76 15.13 10.52
CA LEU A 2 -2.19 15.34 10.86
C LEU A 2 -2.85 16.42 10.00
N ASP A 3 -2.29 17.64 9.99
CA ASP A 3 -2.86 18.76 9.23
C ASP A 3 -2.84 18.52 7.72
N LEU A 4 -1.81 17.82 7.23
CA LEU A 4 -1.73 17.39 5.83
C LEU A 4 -2.90 16.48 5.47
N LEU A 5 -3.22 15.47 6.29
CA LEU A 5 -4.36 14.60 6.04
C LEU A 5 -5.69 15.37 6.06
N VAL A 6 -5.85 16.30 6.99
CA VAL A 6 -7.06 17.14 7.06
C VAL A 6 -7.22 17.97 5.78
N LYS A 7 -6.14 18.63 5.33
CA LYS A 7 -6.10 19.37 4.07
C LYS A 7 -6.45 18.48 2.87
N LEU A 8 -5.86 17.29 2.80
CA LEU A 8 -6.15 16.32 1.74
C LEU A 8 -7.59 15.82 1.76
N PHE A 9 -8.20 15.61 2.94
CA PHE A 9 -9.61 15.22 3.05
C PHE A 9 -10.54 16.27 2.46
N GLU A 10 -10.20 17.55 2.64
CA GLU A 10 -10.93 18.69 2.08
C GLU A 10 -10.76 18.78 0.58
N GLU A 11 -9.52 18.90 0.10
CA GLU A 11 -9.17 19.09 -1.31
C GLU A 11 -9.71 17.95 -2.19
N ARG A 12 -9.60 16.71 -1.71
CA ARG A 12 -9.99 15.51 -2.45
C ARG A 12 -11.42 15.05 -2.17
N LYS A 13 -12.16 15.77 -1.32
CA LYS A 13 -13.56 15.45 -0.94
C LYS A 13 -13.76 13.99 -0.51
N ILE A 14 -12.79 13.42 0.23
CA ILE A 14 -12.77 12.00 0.66
C ILE A 14 -14.02 11.64 1.48
N PHE A 15 -14.49 12.59 2.29
CA PHE A 15 -15.68 12.45 3.10
C PHE A 15 -16.78 13.40 2.63
N ARG A 16 -17.79 12.86 1.93
CA ARG A 16 -18.98 13.61 1.47
C ARG A 16 -19.73 14.34 2.59
N ARG A 17 -19.69 13.84 3.83
CA ARG A 17 -20.40 14.41 4.98
C ARG A 17 -19.42 14.77 6.10
N LYS A 18 -19.54 15.99 6.63
CA LYS A 18 -18.84 16.46 7.83
C LYS A 18 -19.61 16.09 9.11
N ARG A 19 -20.12 14.85 9.20
CA ARG A 19 -20.84 14.35 10.39
C ARG A 19 -19.95 14.28 11.64
N LYS A 20 -18.63 14.16 11.43
CA LYS A 20 -17.57 14.00 12.43
C LYS A 20 -16.41 14.89 12.01
N ASP A 21 -15.70 15.45 12.99
CA ASP A 21 -14.58 16.36 12.74
C ASP A 21 -13.50 15.66 11.91
N TRP A 22 -12.99 16.34 10.89
CA TRP A 22 -11.91 15.84 10.05
C TRP A 22 -10.63 15.63 10.84
N LYS A 23 -10.33 16.47 11.84
CA LYS A 23 -9.18 16.28 12.74
C LYS A 23 -9.31 14.96 13.50
N ILE A 24 -10.49 14.67 14.04
CA ILE A 24 -10.76 13.40 14.74
C ILE A 24 -10.63 12.20 13.79
N LYS A 25 -11.16 12.29 12.56
CA LYS A 25 -10.98 11.21 11.56
C LYS A 25 -9.52 10.99 11.22
N ALA A 26 -8.77 12.06 10.95
CA ALA A 26 -7.35 12.00 10.61
C ALA A 26 -6.55 11.40 11.77
N LEU A 27 -6.81 11.85 12.99
CA LEU A 27 -6.17 11.32 14.19
C LEU A 27 -6.50 9.83 14.40
N ALA A 28 -7.76 9.42 14.22
CA ALA A 28 -8.14 8.01 14.31
C ALA A 28 -7.40 7.14 13.27
N ILE A 29 -7.27 7.64 12.04
CA ILE A 29 -6.52 6.97 10.97
C ILE A 29 -5.03 6.84 11.34
N LEU A 30 -4.40 7.91 11.84
CA LEU A 30 -3.00 7.91 12.23
C LEU A 30 -2.72 7.00 13.43
N ILE A 31 -3.58 7.03 14.46
CA ILE A 31 -3.48 6.13 15.62
C ILE A 31 -3.59 4.66 15.18
N TYR A 32 -4.51 4.38 14.25
CA TYR A 32 -4.61 3.03 13.67
C TYR A 32 -3.33 2.70 12.90
N PHE A 33 -2.87 3.57 12.01
CA PHE A 33 -1.66 3.38 11.20
C PHE A 33 -0.40 3.12 12.04
N ALA A 34 -0.23 3.87 13.14
CA ALA A 34 0.84 3.70 14.14
C ALA A 34 0.81 2.35 14.87
N GLY A 35 -0.23 1.53 14.66
CA GLY A 35 -0.21 0.12 15.02
C GLY A 35 -1.34 -0.31 15.96
N LEU A 36 -2.25 0.58 16.36
CA LEU A 36 -3.39 0.20 17.20
C LEU A 36 -4.49 -0.51 16.38
N SER A 37 -5.40 -1.16 17.10
CA SER A 37 -6.60 -1.78 16.53
C SER A 37 -7.74 -0.77 16.43
N TYR A 38 -8.68 -0.97 15.50
CA TYR A 38 -9.85 -0.10 15.36
C TYR A 38 -10.62 0.11 16.68
N ARG A 39 -10.76 -0.96 17.47
CA ARG A 39 -11.45 -0.93 18.77
C ARG A 39 -10.68 -0.08 19.79
N LYS A 40 -9.35 -0.25 19.87
CA LYS A 40 -8.51 0.52 20.79
C LYS A 40 -8.47 2.00 20.38
N THR A 41 -8.38 2.29 19.08
CA THR A 41 -8.48 3.66 18.54
C THR A 41 -9.80 4.33 18.92
N SER A 42 -10.94 3.68 18.67
CA SER A 42 -12.27 4.19 19.03
C SER A 42 -12.43 4.37 20.54
N LYS A 43 -11.81 3.50 21.36
CA LYS A 43 -11.81 3.65 22.83
C LYS A 43 -10.99 4.85 23.28
N ILE A 44 -9.79 5.06 22.73
CA ILE A 44 -8.91 6.19 23.08
C ILE A 44 -9.55 7.54 22.74
N LEU A 45 -10.22 7.63 21.59
CA LEU A 45 -10.81 8.88 21.11
C LEU A 45 -12.24 9.11 21.61
N ARG A 46 -12.76 8.23 22.46
CA ARG A 46 -14.16 8.26 22.92
C ARG A 46 -14.54 9.56 23.63
N ASP A 47 -13.63 10.09 24.43
CA ASP A 47 -13.88 11.27 25.27
C ASP A 47 -13.82 12.57 24.45
N PHE A 48 -13.13 12.55 23.31
CA PHE A 48 -13.13 13.65 22.34
C PHE A 48 -14.36 13.58 21.44
N GLU A 49 -14.66 12.41 20.88
CA GLU A 49 -15.84 12.22 20.05
C GLU A 49 -16.27 10.74 19.98
N LYS A 50 -17.57 10.48 20.18
CA LYS A 50 -18.11 9.12 20.11
C LYS A 50 -18.29 8.65 18.66
N PHE A 51 -17.66 7.53 18.33
CA PHE A 51 -17.85 6.78 17.08
C PHE A 51 -17.51 5.30 17.26
N SER A 52 -18.05 4.43 16.39
CA SER A 52 -17.80 2.99 16.44
C SER A 52 -16.44 2.62 15.84
N TYR A 53 -15.92 1.44 16.20
CA TYR A 53 -14.69 0.93 15.57
C TYR A 53 -14.87 0.68 14.05
N GLU A 54 -16.08 0.36 13.59
CA GLU A 54 -16.39 0.26 12.16
C GLU A 54 -16.25 1.60 11.43
N ALA A 55 -16.53 2.72 12.11
CA ALA A 55 -16.29 4.04 11.54
C ALA A 55 -14.78 4.24 11.25
N VAL A 56 -13.90 3.86 12.19
CA VAL A 56 -12.44 3.91 11.98
C VAL A 56 -12.03 3.07 10.78
N ARG A 57 -12.55 1.84 10.68
CA ARG A 57 -12.30 0.95 9.53
C ARG A 57 -12.72 1.62 8.22
N GLN A 58 -13.94 2.15 8.13
CA GLN A 58 -14.44 2.82 6.94
C GLN A 58 -13.61 4.05 6.57
N TRP A 59 -13.21 4.87 7.55
CA TRP A 59 -12.38 6.04 7.32
C TRP A 59 -10.99 5.66 6.82
N TYR A 60 -10.38 4.62 7.41
CA TYR A 60 -9.11 4.09 6.97
C TYR A 60 -9.16 3.60 5.51
N HIS A 61 -10.15 2.77 5.16
CA HIS A 61 -10.27 2.25 3.79
C HIS A 61 -10.49 3.34 2.73
N LYS A 62 -11.03 4.49 3.11
CA LYS A 62 -11.16 5.66 2.21
C LYS A 62 -9.83 6.34 1.90
N CYS A 63 -8.79 6.12 2.70
CA CYS A 63 -7.45 6.63 2.40
C CYS A 63 -6.88 6.05 1.11
N LYS A 64 -7.44 4.93 0.59
CA LYS A 64 -7.08 4.43 -0.73
C LYS A 64 -7.28 5.48 -1.83
N ASP A 65 -8.28 6.36 -1.68
CA ASP A 65 -8.64 7.37 -2.67
C ASP A 65 -7.67 8.56 -2.64
N LEU A 66 -6.78 8.61 -1.64
CA LEU A 66 -5.65 9.54 -1.56
C LEU A 66 -4.39 9.00 -2.23
N PHE A 67 -4.37 7.72 -2.63
CA PHE A 67 -3.22 7.12 -3.30
C PHE A 67 -3.11 7.65 -4.73
N ILE A 68 -2.29 8.70 -4.90
CA ILE A 68 -2.05 9.34 -6.19
C ILE A 68 -0.55 9.35 -6.42
N VAL A 69 -0.12 8.68 -7.48
CA VAL A 69 1.27 8.65 -7.90
C VAL A 69 1.36 9.43 -9.21
N LYS A 70 2.22 10.45 -9.24
CA LYS A 70 2.43 11.27 -10.44
C LYS A 70 3.26 10.49 -11.46
N ARG A 71 2.91 10.69 -12.74
CA ARG A 71 3.76 10.26 -13.84
C ARG A 71 5.04 11.11 -13.86
N LYS A 72 6.20 10.45 -13.93
CA LYS A 72 7.52 11.10 -14.02
C LYS A 72 8.57 10.14 -14.60
N PHE A 73 9.70 10.68 -15.00
CA PHE A 73 10.93 9.93 -15.23
C PHE A 73 11.38 9.19 -13.96
N ARG A 74 11.83 7.93 -14.11
CA ARG A 74 12.36 7.09 -13.02
C ARG A 74 13.58 6.32 -13.47
N ARG A 75 14.64 6.35 -12.68
CA ARG A 75 15.88 5.62 -12.99
C ARG A 75 15.70 4.12 -12.78
N ALA A 76 15.27 3.74 -11.59
CA ALA A 76 15.11 2.35 -11.19
C ALA A 76 13.86 2.14 -10.32
N ILE A 77 13.23 0.99 -10.47
CA ILE A 77 12.06 0.59 -9.68
C ILE A 77 12.30 -0.82 -9.15
N ALA A 78 12.27 -0.97 -7.83
CA ALA A 78 12.29 -2.29 -7.22
C ALA A 78 10.87 -2.86 -7.14
N VAL A 79 10.71 -4.10 -7.59
CA VAL A 79 9.44 -4.82 -7.68
C VAL A 79 9.60 -6.15 -6.94
N ASP A 80 8.69 -6.41 -6.01
CA ASP A 80 8.70 -7.63 -5.22
C ASP A 80 7.26 -7.95 -4.77
N GLU A 81 7.05 -9.15 -4.23
CA GLU A 81 5.76 -9.60 -3.73
C GLU A 81 5.88 -10.33 -2.39
N THR A 82 4.85 -10.22 -1.56
CA THR A 82 4.77 -10.97 -0.30
C THR A 82 3.51 -11.80 -0.23
N LYS A 83 3.63 -12.95 0.43
CA LYS A 83 2.50 -13.80 0.80
C LYS A 83 1.80 -13.24 2.03
N VAL A 84 0.47 -13.21 1.99
CA VAL A 84 -0.38 -12.90 3.14
C VAL A 84 -1.50 -13.93 3.24
N LYS A 85 -1.92 -14.27 4.47
CA LYS A 85 -2.99 -15.23 4.71
C LYS A 85 -4.35 -14.54 4.71
N LEU A 86 -5.24 -15.02 3.85
CA LEU A 86 -6.63 -14.61 3.78
C LEU A 86 -7.48 -15.84 4.12
N GLU A 87 -7.93 -15.92 5.38
CA GLU A 87 -8.62 -17.10 5.91
C GLU A 87 -7.80 -18.39 5.72
N ASN A 88 -8.28 -19.32 4.90
CA ASN A 88 -7.65 -20.61 4.61
C ASN A 88 -6.84 -20.60 3.30
N ARG A 89 -6.78 -19.46 2.59
CA ARG A 89 -6.00 -19.30 1.35
C ARG A 89 -4.84 -18.33 1.52
N GLN A 90 -3.83 -18.48 0.68
CA GLN A 90 -2.75 -17.52 0.53
C GLN A 90 -3.08 -16.56 -0.62
N VAL A 91 -2.77 -15.30 -0.42
CA VAL A 91 -2.83 -14.25 -1.46
C VAL A 91 -1.48 -13.55 -1.54
N TYR A 92 -1.20 -12.95 -2.68
CA TYR A 92 0.05 -12.27 -2.97
C TYR A 92 -0.19 -10.78 -3.09
N VAL A 93 0.62 -9.98 -2.38
CA VAL A 93 0.60 -8.52 -2.45
C VAL A 93 1.89 -8.07 -3.11
N TRP A 94 1.76 -7.61 -4.35
CA TRP A 94 2.82 -7.08 -5.18
C TRP A 94 2.92 -5.58 -4.96
N ASN A 95 4.14 -5.09 -4.75
CA ASN A 95 4.41 -3.67 -4.63
C ASN A 95 5.60 -3.29 -5.52
N ALA A 96 5.62 -2.04 -5.92
CA ALA A 96 6.71 -1.44 -6.68
C ALA A 96 7.11 -0.16 -5.99
N ILE A 97 8.40 0.00 -5.70
CA ILE A 97 8.96 1.18 -5.03
C ILE A 97 9.92 1.88 -5.99
N ASP A 98 9.82 3.20 -6.04
CA ASP A 98 10.83 4.03 -6.70
C ASP A 98 12.07 4.04 -5.80
N VAL A 99 13.21 3.64 -6.37
CA VAL A 99 14.46 3.48 -5.60
C VAL A 99 14.99 4.84 -5.12
N ASP A 100 14.70 5.91 -5.85
CA ASP A 100 15.29 7.23 -5.60
C ASP A 100 14.55 7.98 -4.46
N ASP A 101 13.22 7.91 -4.41
CA ASP A 101 12.42 8.61 -3.39
C ASP A 101 11.76 7.69 -2.35
N GLY A 102 11.86 6.36 -2.52
CA GLY A 102 11.27 5.39 -1.59
C GLY A 102 9.74 5.33 -1.60
N ALA A 103 9.06 6.00 -2.54
CA ALA A 103 7.61 5.97 -2.63
C ALA A 103 7.12 4.72 -3.38
N ILE A 104 6.06 4.11 -2.87
CA ILE A 104 5.39 3.00 -3.55
C ILE A 104 4.56 3.54 -4.71
N LEU A 105 4.75 2.94 -5.88
CA LEU A 105 4.13 3.34 -7.14
C LEU A 105 2.82 2.62 -7.42
N ALA A 106 2.79 1.32 -7.14
CA ALA A 106 1.65 0.48 -7.45
C ALA A 106 1.49 -0.65 -6.43
N VAL A 107 0.24 -1.07 -6.24
CA VAL A 107 -0.14 -2.18 -5.37
C VAL A 107 -1.06 -3.10 -6.16
N HIS A 108 -0.70 -4.38 -6.26
CA HIS A 108 -1.56 -5.40 -6.84
C HIS A 108 -1.76 -6.55 -5.86
N VAL A 109 -2.96 -7.12 -5.86
CA VAL A 109 -3.30 -8.28 -5.02
C VAL A 109 -3.86 -9.37 -5.91
N SER A 110 -3.23 -10.54 -5.88
CA SER A 110 -3.61 -11.70 -6.69
C SER A 110 -3.73 -12.95 -5.81
N ILE A 111 -4.43 -13.96 -6.32
CA ILE A 111 -4.51 -15.29 -5.70
C ILE A 111 -3.34 -16.16 -6.16
N THR A 112 -2.82 -15.88 -7.35
CA THR A 112 -1.73 -16.63 -8.00
C THR A 112 -0.46 -15.79 -8.08
N ARG A 113 0.65 -16.46 -8.44
CA ARG A 113 1.94 -15.81 -8.66
C ARG A 113 2.55 -16.27 -9.98
N THR A 114 1.97 -15.77 -11.07
CA THR A 114 2.30 -16.18 -12.44
C THR A 114 2.99 -15.06 -13.22
N SER A 115 3.57 -15.41 -14.37
CA SER A 115 4.13 -14.43 -15.29
C SER A 115 3.08 -13.48 -15.88
N LEU A 116 1.80 -13.89 -15.90
CA LEU A 116 0.69 -13.01 -16.29
C LEU A 116 0.39 -11.97 -15.21
N ASP A 117 0.42 -12.36 -13.93
CA ASP A 117 0.28 -11.44 -12.80
C ASP A 117 1.42 -10.40 -12.83
N ALA A 118 2.65 -10.86 -13.04
CA ALA A 118 3.82 -9.99 -13.18
C ALA A 118 3.70 -9.04 -14.39
N LEU A 119 3.27 -9.55 -15.55
CA LEU A 119 3.06 -8.73 -16.75
C LEU A 119 2.00 -7.65 -16.53
N TYR A 120 0.86 -8.01 -15.93
CA TYR A 120 -0.19 -7.07 -15.58
C TYR A 120 0.34 -5.98 -14.64
N PHE A 121 1.07 -6.38 -13.60
CA PHE A 121 1.60 -5.45 -12.62
C PHE A 121 2.64 -4.50 -13.21
N LEU A 122 3.58 -5.01 -14.00
CA LEU A 122 4.60 -4.21 -14.69
C LEU A 122 3.97 -3.20 -15.65
N LYS A 123 2.92 -3.56 -16.40
CA LYS A 123 2.18 -2.60 -17.23
C LYS A 123 1.60 -1.45 -16.42
N LYS A 124 1.04 -1.74 -15.24
CA LYS A 124 0.53 -0.70 -14.33
C LYS A 124 1.60 0.23 -13.79
N ILE A 125 2.80 -0.28 -13.57
CA ILE A 125 3.94 0.55 -13.17
C ILE A 125 4.39 1.45 -14.34
N LEU A 126 4.45 0.92 -15.55
CA LEU A 126 4.86 1.69 -16.74
C LEU A 126 3.90 2.81 -17.10
N GLU A 127 2.59 2.66 -16.84
CA GLU A 127 1.60 3.74 -17.00
C GLU A 127 1.99 5.00 -16.17
N LEU A 128 2.72 4.80 -15.06
CA LEU A 128 3.20 5.86 -14.18
C LEU A 128 4.60 6.37 -14.56
N CYS A 129 5.25 5.82 -15.58
CA CYS A 129 6.61 6.21 -15.97
C CYS A 129 6.61 6.97 -17.30
N GLU A 130 7.49 7.95 -17.43
CA GLU A 130 7.74 8.64 -18.71
C GLU A 130 8.75 7.89 -19.59
N ASN A 131 9.60 7.09 -18.97
CA ASN A 131 10.63 6.27 -19.60
C ASN A 131 10.41 4.76 -19.35
N LYS A 132 11.34 3.94 -19.84
CA LYS A 132 11.49 2.53 -19.43
C LYS A 132 12.54 2.45 -18.30
N PRO A 133 12.12 2.39 -17.03
CA PRO A 133 13.04 2.32 -15.91
C PRO A 133 13.75 0.97 -15.86
N LEU A 134 14.91 0.92 -15.19
CA LEU A 134 15.53 -0.34 -14.78
C LEU A 134 14.63 -1.02 -13.75
N ILE A 135 14.26 -2.28 -13.99
CA ILE A 135 13.46 -3.05 -13.03
C ILE A 135 14.36 -3.93 -12.17
N ILE A 136 14.28 -3.76 -10.85
CA ILE A 136 15.03 -4.56 -9.90
C ILE A 136 14.08 -5.57 -9.28
N VAL A 137 14.33 -6.85 -9.49
CA VAL A 137 13.46 -7.95 -9.05
C VAL A 137 14.25 -9.01 -8.30
N ASP A 138 13.52 -9.82 -7.54
CA ASP A 138 14.05 -11.04 -6.97
C ASP A 138 14.33 -12.10 -8.05
N GLY A 139 15.01 -13.19 -7.68
CA GLY A 139 15.34 -14.32 -8.56
C GLY A 139 14.15 -15.10 -9.11
N ALA A 140 12.91 -14.61 -8.98
CA ALA A 140 11.76 -15.42 -9.26
C ALA A 140 11.47 -15.64 -10.75
N PRO A 141 10.99 -16.85 -11.11
CA PRO A 141 10.78 -17.24 -12.50
C PRO A 141 9.66 -16.46 -13.21
N TRP A 142 8.67 -15.91 -12.48
CA TRP A 142 7.54 -15.19 -13.10
C TRP A 142 7.92 -13.84 -13.70
N TYR A 143 9.01 -13.20 -13.24
CA TYR A 143 9.41 -11.89 -13.76
C TYR A 143 10.09 -11.98 -15.13
N ARG A 144 10.95 -12.98 -15.35
CA ARG A 144 11.82 -13.07 -16.54
C ARG A 144 11.04 -12.93 -17.85
N TRP A 145 10.00 -13.74 -18.02
CA TRP A 145 9.18 -13.71 -19.24
C TRP A 145 8.45 -12.37 -19.41
N ALA A 146 7.88 -11.82 -18.33
CA ALA A 146 7.13 -10.57 -18.37
C ALA A 146 8.03 -9.37 -18.73
N LEU A 147 9.24 -9.33 -18.16
CA LEU A 147 10.24 -8.29 -18.41
C LEU A 147 10.74 -8.33 -19.86
N GLN A 148 11.07 -9.52 -20.37
CA GLN A 148 11.46 -9.72 -21.77
C GLN A 148 10.33 -9.31 -22.73
N ARG A 149 9.08 -9.69 -22.43
CA ARG A 149 7.92 -9.35 -23.26
C ARG A 149 7.68 -7.84 -23.37
N LEU A 150 8.00 -7.08 -22.31
CA LEU A 150 7.88 -5.62 -22.28
C LEU A 150 9.15 -4.90 -22.80
N GLY A 151 10.22 -5.64 -23.10
CA GLY A 151 11.51 -5.08 -23.50
C GLY A 151 12.08 -4.14 -22.45
N LEU A 152 12.02 -4.55 -21.18
CA LEU A 152 12.57 -3.80 -20.04
C LEU A 152 13.94 -4.34 -19.67
N GLN A 153 14.86 -3.43 -19.37
CA GLN A 153 16.10 -3.80 -18.69
C GLN A 153 15.78 -4.17 -17.24
N TYR A 154 16.42 -5.23 -16.75
CA TYR A 154 16.22 -5.68 -15.39
C TYR A 154 17.51 -6.18 -14.75
N LYS A 155 17.57 -6.05 -13.43
CA LYS A 155 18.66 -6.54 -12.60
C LYS A 155 18.09 -7.49 -11.56
N HIS A 156 18.66 -8.68 -11.48
CA HIS A 156 18.45 -9.56 -10.34
C HIS A 156 19.44 -9.15 -9.24
N GLU A 157 18.91 -8.70 -8.11
CA GLU A 157 19.73 -8.43 -6.92
C GLU A 157 19.14 -9.13 -5.71
N THR A 158 20.01 -9.80 -4.97
CA THR A 158 19.69 -10.32 -3.63
C THR A 158 20.01 -9.28 -2.55
N PHE A 159 20.98 -8.38 -2.80
CA PHE A 159 21.40 -7.32 -1.90
C PHE A 159 21.75 -6.06 -2.72
N GLY A 160 21.33 -4.87 -2.29
CA GLY A 160 21.60 -3.62 -3.00
C GLY A 160 20.43 -2.65 -2.98
N GLU A 161 20.08 -2.08 -4.13
CA GLU A 161 18.96 -1.13 -4.28
C GLU A 161 17.61 -1.78 -3.96
N ARG A 162 17.54 -3.12 -4.01
CA ARG A 162 16.39 -3.90 -3.53
C ARG A 162 16.16 -3.79 -2.02
N ASN A 163 17.16 -3.41 -1.23
CA ASN A 163 17.00 -3.29 0.23
C ASN A 163 15.89 -2.30 0.61
N VAL A 164 15.60 -1.32 -0.25
CA VAL A 164 14.52 -0.35 -0.06
C VAL A 164 13.16 -1.04 0.01
N ILE A 165 12.85 -1.94 -0.94
CA ILE A 165 11.57 -2.66 -0.95
C ILE A 165 11.50 -3.71 0.16
N GLU A 166 12.62 -4.34 0.52
CA GLU A 166 12.67 -5.31 1.63
C GLU A 166 12.45 -4.64 3.00
N GLY A 167 13.05 -3.47 3.21
CA GLY A 167 12.81 -2.63 4.38
C GLY A 167 11.34 -2.25 4.49
N TRP A 168 10.73 -1.81 3.38
CA TRP A 168 9.30 -1.55 3.30
C TRP A 168 8.45 -2.77 3.65
N TYR A 169 8.77 -3.94 3.08
CA TYR A 169 8.06 -5.17 3.38
C TYR A 169 8.19 -5.60 4.84
N SER A 170 9.30 -5.28 5.50
CA SER A 170 9.48 -5.53 6.92
C SER A 170 8.48 -4.73 7.75
N LEU A 171 8.27 -3.44 7.43
CA LEU A 171 7.23 -2.60 8.04
C LEU A 171 5.82 -3.15 7.76
N PHE A 172 5.55 -3.51 6.50
CA PHE A 172 4.26 -4.06 6.10
C PHE A 172 3.95 -5.37 6.85
N LYS A 173 4.91 -6.29 6.91
CA LYS A 173 4.79 -7.57 7.62
C LYS A 173 4.64 -7.37 9.13
N ALA A 174 5.36 -6.42 9.73
CA ALA A 174 5.18 -6.06 11.14
C ALA A 174 3.75 -5.59 11.42
N ARG A 175 3.19 -4.76 10.53
CA ARG A 175 1.79 -4.32 10.62
C ARG A 175 0.82 -5.48 10.46
N VAL A 176 0.99 -6.31 9.43
CA VAL A 176 0.13 -7.48 9.18
C VAL A 176 0.19 -8.50 10.32
N LYS A 177 1.36 -8.67 10.96
CA LYS A 177 1.54 -9.54 12.14
C LYS A 177 0.67 -9.11 13.32
N ARG A 178 0.36 -7.82 13.49
CA ARG A 178 -0.57 -7.35 14.54
C ARG A 178 -2.01 -7.81 14.32
N PHE A 179 -2.37 -8.26 13.12
CA PHE A 179 -3.63 -8.94 12.83
C PHE A 179 -3.48 -10.47 12.87
N TRP A 180 -2.49 -11.00 13.60
CA TRP A 180 -2.18 -12.43 13.61
C TRP A 180 -1.89 -12.98 12.21
N LYS A 181 -1.34 -12.12 11.34
CA LYS A 181 -1.10 -12.38 9.91
C LYS A 181 -2.37 -12.75 9.12
N ARG A 182 -3.56 -12.44 9.64
CA ARG A 182 -4.84 -12.83 9.07
C ARG A 182 -5.75 -11.62 8.93
N PHE A 183 -6.19 -11.35 7.71
CA PHE A 183 -7.27 -10.38 7.51
C PHE A 183 -8.58 -10.88 8.14
N PRO A 184 -9.47 -9.99 8.60
CA PRO A 184 -10.73 -10.37 9.24
C PRO A 184 -11.52 -11.40 8.42
N VAL A 185 -12.25 -12.28 9.12
CA VAL A 185 -13.16 -13.26 8.49
C VAL A 185 -14.14 -12.55 7.55
N ASN A 186 -14.43 -13.16 6.40
CA ASN A 186 -15.20 -12.63 5.26
C ASN A 186 -14.50 -11.49 4.49
N SER A 187 -13.18 -11.36 4.60
CA SER A 187 -12.43 -10.41 3.77
C SER A 187 -12.34 -10.92 2.32
N SER A 188 -12.77 -10.09 1.37
CA SER A 188 -12.54 -10.33 -0.06
C SER A 188 -11.14 -9.91 -0.49
N LEU A 189 -10.71 -10.35 -1.67
CA LEU A 189 -9.46 -9.89 -2.31
C LEU A 189 -9.43 -8.36 -2.44
N GLU A 190 -10.59 -7.78 -2.78
CA GLU A 190 -10.78 -6.33 -2.88
C GLU A 190 -10.64 -5.64 -1.51
N SER A 191 -11.11 -6.26 -0.41
CA SER A 191 -10.90 -5.70 0.94
C SER A 191 -9.42 -5.64 1.30
N VAL A 192 -8.66 -6.70 0.99
CA VAL A 192 -7.20 -6.75 1.16
C VAL A 192 -6.54 -5.66 0.32
N LYS A 193 -6.90 -5.55 -0.95
CA LYS A 193 -6.38 -4.50 -1.85
C LYS A 193 -6.65 -3.11 -1.30
N ARG A 194 -7.89 -2.79 -0.91
CA ARG A 194 -8.24 -1.48 -0.32
C ARG A 194 -7.44 -1.19 0.94
N TRP A 195 -7.25 -2.19 1.80
CA TRP A 195 -6.46 -2.03 3.01
C TRP A 195 -4.98 -1.77 2.70
N SER A 196 -4.39 -2.55 1.79
CA SER A 196 -3.00 -2.39 1.38
C SER A 196 -2.76 -1.03 0.72
N VAL A 197 -3.63 -0.60 -0.20
CA VAL A 197 -3.52 0.72 -0.84
C VAL A 197 -3.67 1.85 0.18
N ALA A 198 -4.58 1.74 1.14
CA ALA A 198 -4.71 2.73 2.21
C ALA A 198 -3.44 2.79 3.10
N TRP A 199 -2.84 1.64 3.40
CA TRP A 199 -1.60 1.58 4.17
C TRP A 199 -0.45 2.23 3.40
N VAL A 200 -0.30 1.87 2.14
CA VAL A 200 0.69 2.41 1.21
C VAL A 200 0.53 3.92 1.05
N CYS A 201 -0.70 4.42 0.94
CA CYS A 201 -0.95 5.85 0.84
C CYS A 201 -0.42 6.61 2.06
N LEU A 202 -0.69 6.12 3.26
CA LEU A 202 -0.20 6.74 4.49
C LEU A 202 1.33 6.65 4.60
N TYR A 203 1.91 5.51 4.22
CA TYR A 203 3.37 5.37 4.13
C TYR A 203 4.00 6.38 3.16
N ASN A 204 3.48 6.49 1.94
CA ASN A 204 4.00 7.45 0.96
C ASN A 204 3.89 8.89 1.46
N LEU A 205 2.81 9.23 2.17
CA LEU A 205 2.65 10.54 2.78
C LEU A 205 3.66 10.78 3.91
N GLU A 206 4.18 9.76 4.58
CA GLU A 206 5.25 9.91 5.58
C GLU A 206 6.64 10.01 4.94
N VAL A 207 6.88 9.31 3.84
CA VAL A 207 8.19 9.34 3.16
C VAL A 207 8.39 10.59 2.32
N LEU A 208 7.31 11.13 1.73
CA LEU A 208 7.39 12.28 0.83
C LEU A 208 7.20 13.64 1.52
N THR A 209 7.02 13.68 2.84
CA THR A 209 6.90 14.90 3.65
C THR A 209 8.12 15.12 4.51
#